data_AF-A0A661PQA8-F1
#
_entry.id   AF-A0A661PQA8-F1
#
_cell.length_a   1.000
_cell.length_b   1.000
_cell.length_c   1.000
_cell.angle_alpha   90.00
_cell.angle_beta   90.00
_cell.angle_gamma   90.00
#
_symmetry.space_group_name_H-M   'P 1'
#
loop_
_entity.id
_entity.type
_entity.pdbx_description
1 polymer ?
#
loop_
_entity_poly.entity_id
_entity_poly.type
_entity_poly.pdbx_seq_one_letter_code
_entity_poly.pdbx_strand_id
1 'polypeptide(L)'
;MLDFSFKQVQMKNALKIAKRIVVIDHHPTAFNELLPINEVENLELHLDTKNSGAVLAWKYLHKDEPIPLILAHIEDRDLWNFKMDDTRAVTAALFSYPDVFNNLEVFNNVIYNTHALIREGETLLRQYNTDLARILEVNQRSMTIGGHDVTVCNAPPKFSSDIGNMIATTGGVFGATYHDTKKHRIFSLRSIKGGFNVEAIAASYGGGGHKAAAGFSVDRDHVLAKC
;
A
#
# COMPACT_ATOMS: atom_id res chain seq x y z
N MET A 1 -3.53 17.98 -1.51
CA MET A 1 -3.89 16.60 -1.14
C MET A 1 -2.73 15.73 -1.58
N LEU A 2 -2.19 14.90 -0.70
CA LEU A 2 -0.97 14.13 -0.94
C LEU A 2 -1.30 12.66 -0.74
N ASP A 3 -1.04 11.84 -1.74
CA ASP A 3 -1.22 10.37 -1.71
C ASP A 3 -2.66 9.90 -1.49
N PHE A 4 -3.63 10.80 -1.71
CA PHE A 4 -5.04 10.46 -1.76
C PHE A 4 -5.83 11.54 -2.51
N SER A 5 -7.02 11.15 -2.97
CA SER A 5 -8.01 12.03 -3.55
C SER A 5 -9.43 11.61 -3.14
N PHE A 6 -10.35 12.57 -3.16
CA PHE A 6 -11.77 12.25 -3.01
C PHE A 6 -12.38 11.87 -4.35
N LYS A 7 -13.53 11.17 -4.32
CA LYS A 7 -14.31 10.94 -5.54
C LYS A 7 -14.72 12.27 -6.19
N GLN A 8 -15.00 12.21 -7.49
CA GLN A 8 -15.26 13.38 -8.32
C GLN A 8 -16.33 14.33 -7.75
N VAL A 9 -17.40 13.81 -7.16
CA VAL A 9 -18.48 14.62 -6.58
C VAL A 9 -17.97 15.47 -5.41
N GLN A 10 -17.23 14.87 -4.49
CA GLN A 10 -16.63 15.54 -3.35
C GLN A 10 -15.58 16.56 -3.80
N MET A 11 -14.77 16.21 -4.82
CA MET A 11 -13.80 17.13 -5.40
C MET A 11 -14.46 18.37 -6.01
N LYS A 12 -15.52 18.20 -6.79
CA LYS A 12 -16.31 19.32 -7.35
C LYS A 12 -16.89 20.22 -6.24
N ASN A 13 -17.32 19.64 -5.12
CA ASN A 13 -17.81 20.43 -4.00
C ASN A 13 -16.70 21.20 -3.29
N ALA A 14 -15.53 20.58 -3.10
CA ALA A 14 -14.36 21.26 -2.54
C ALA A 14 -13.89 22.43 -3.43
N LEU A 15 -13.87 22.23 -4.76
CA LEU A 15 -13.45 23.25 -5.75
C LEU A 15 -14.35 24.48 -5.79
N LYS A 16 -15.62 24.37 -5.37
CA LYS A 16 -16.53 25.53 -5.25
C LYS A 16 -16.13 26.49 -4.11
N ILE A 17 -15.38 26.01 -3.14
CA ILE A 17 -15.06 26.73 -1.90
C ILE A 17 -13.57 27.09 -1.85
N ALA A 18 -12.70 26.19 -2.30
CA ALA A 18 -11.26 26.37 -2.27
C ALA A 18 -10.79 27.33 -3.37
N LYS A 19 -9.84 28.21 -3.05
CA LYS A 19 -9.19 29.08 -4.04
C LYS A 19 -8.34 28.30 -5.04
N ARG A 20 -7.72 27.20 -4.60
CA ARG A 20 -6.90 26.28 -5.40
C ARG A 20 -6.81 24.95 -4.68
N ILE A 21 -6.86 23.86 -5.43
CA ILE A 21 -6.60 22.51 -4.94
C ILE A 21 -5.48 21.91 -5.79
N VAL A 22 -4.42 21.45 -5.13
CA VAL A 22 -3.35 20.66 -5.75
C VAL A 22 -3.50 19.22 -5.27
N VAL A 23 -3.59 18.28 -6.20
CA VAL A 23 -3.60 16.84 -5.92
C VAL A 23 -2.29 16.24 -6.42
N ILE A 24 -1.58 15.56 -5.54
CA ILE A 24 -0.36 14.81 -5.84
C ILE A 24 -0.64 13.37 -5.44
N ASP A 25 -0.77 12.47 -6.42
CA ASP A 25 -1.26 11.11 -6.17
C ASP A 25 -0.69 10.11 -7.20
N HIS A 26 -0.48 8.86 -6.79
CA HIS A 26 0.04 7.79 -7.62
C HIS A 26 -0.94 6.64 -7.83
N HIS A 27 -2.11 6.68 -7.18
CA HIS A 27 -3.12 5.62 -7.26
C HIS A 27 -3.88 5.66 -8.59
N PRO A 28 -4.03 4.53 -9.32
CA PRO A 28 -4.81 4.47 -10.57
C PRO A 28 -6.24 4.98 -10.44
N THR A 29 -6.89 4.76 -9.29
CA THR A 29 -8.23 5.27 -9.01
C THR A 29 -8.30 6.81 -9.08
N ALA A 30 -7.24 7.51 -8.68
CA ALA A 30 -7.18 8.97 -8.77
C ALA A 30 -7.22 9.46 -10.22
N PHE A 31 -6.56 8.76 -11.14
CA PHE A 31 -6.61 9.07 -12.56
C PHE A 31 -8.04 8.96 -13.09
N ASN A 32 -8.72 7.85 -12.76
CA ASN A 32 -10.10 7.60 -13.20
C ASN A 32 -11.09 8.65 -12.66
N GLU A 33 -10.92 9.08 -11.40
CA GLU A 33 -11.81 10.05 -10.76
C GLU A 33 -11.56 11.49 -11.18
N LEU A 34 -10.29 11.87 -11.39
CA LEU A 34 -9.87 13.27 -11.49
C LEU A 34 -9.56 13.74 -12.91
N LEU A 35 -9.09 12.87 -13.81
CA LEU A 35 -8.85 13.25 -15.21
C LEU A 35 -10.11 13.81 -15.90
N PRO A 36 -11.34 13.32 -15.65
CA PRO A 36 -12.53 13.91 -16.26
C PRO A 36 -12.88 15.33 -15.78
N ILE A 37 -12.17 15.87 -14.78
CA ILE A 37 -12.34 17.23 -14.25
C ILE A 37 -11.06 18.07 -14.29
N ASN A 38 -10.03 17.62 -15.01
CA ASN A 38 -8.72 18.29 -15.05
C ASN A 38 -8.76 19.71 -15.65
N GLU A 39 -9.78 20.05 -16.43
CA GLU A 39 -9.99 21.38 -17.04
C GLU A 39 -10.51 22.44 -16.05
N VAL A 40 -10.79 22.07 -14.79
CA VAL A 40 -11.27 23.04 -13.79
C VAL A 40 -10.11 23.96 -13.39
N GLU A 41 -10.27 25.27 -13.60
CA GLU A 41 -9.21 26.29 -13.46
C GLU A 41 -8.46 26.26 -12.12
N ASN A 42 -9.16 26.01 -11.01
CA ASN A 42 -8.56 25.98 -9.68
C ASN A 42 -8.13 24.57 -9.21
N LEU A 43 -8.06 23.60 -10.13
CA LEU A 43 -7.56 22.25 -9.87
C LEU A 43 -6.22 22.02 -10.59
N GLU A 44 -5.23 21.56 -9.84
CA GLU A 44 -3.94 21.15 -10.37
C GLU A 44 -3.68 19.69 -10.01
N LEU A 45 -3.33 18.89 -11.02
CA LEU A 45 -3.15 17.44 -10.89
C LEU A 45 -1.71 17.05 -11.20
N HIS A 46 -1.04 16.46 -10.22
CA HIS A 46 0.28 15.81 -10.34
C HIS A 46 0.07 14.31 -10.12
N LEU A 47 -0.28 13.62 -11.20
CA LEU A 47 -0.60 12.20 -11.17
C LEU A 47 0.49 11.39 -11.86
N ASP A 48 1.15 10.49 -11.15
CA ASP A 48 2.17 9.61 -11.72
C ASP A 48 2.25 8.27 -10.98
N THR A 49 1.98 7.17 -11.66
CA THR A 49 2.04 5.82 -11.08
C THR A 49 3.48 5.26 -10.97
N LYS A 50 4.49 5.97 -11.50
CA LYS A 50 5.89 5.52 -11.52
C LYS A 50 6.68 5.97 -10.30
N ASN A 51 6.15 6.92 -9.53
CA ASN A 51 6.75 7.38 -8.30
C ASN A 51 5.77 7.21 -7.14
N SER A 52 6.31 7.03 -5.93
CA SER A 52 5.49 7.00 -4.71
C SER A 52 4.95 8.39 -4.38
N GLY A 53 3.87 8.47 -3.61
CA GLY A 53 3.32 9.75 -3.14
C GLY A 53 4.36 10.61 -2.40
N ALA A 54 5.26 9.99 -1.64
CA ALA A 54 6.34 10.68 -0.94
C ALA A 54 7.35 11.34 -1.90
N VAL A 55 7.79 10.62 -2.94
CA VAL A 55 8.72 11.17 -3.94
C VAL A 55 8.04 12.21 -4.82
N LEU A 56 6.77 12.04 -5.17
CA LEU A 56 6.01 13.06 -5.90
C LEU A 56 5.85 14.35 -5.09
N ALA A 57 5.55 14.24 -3.80
CA ALA A 57 5.49 15.39 -2.90
C ALA A 57 6.84 16.12 -2.83
N TRP A 58 7.94 15.36 -2.72
CA TRP A 58 9.29 15.93 -2.75
C TRP A 58 9.57 16.68 -4.05
N LYS A 59 9.37 16.03 -5.21
CA LYS A 59 9.59 16.65 -6.53
C LYS A 59 8.77 17.94 -6.73
N TYR A 60 7.55 17.98 -6.19
CA TYR A 60 6.70 19.18 -6.29
C TYR A 60 7.21 20.34 -5.42
N LEU A 61 7.62 20.05 -4.18
CA LEU A 61 8.03 21.05 -3.19
C LEU A 61 9.50 21.47 -3.32
N HIS A 62 10.36 20.59 -3.83
CA HIS A 62 11.82 20.72 -3.90
C HIS A 62 12.33 20.43 -5.33
N LYS A 63 11.81 21.17 -6.32
CA LYS A 63 12.00 20.89 -7.77
C LYS A 63 13.45 20.72 -8.22
N ASP A 64 14.36 21.45 -7.61
CA ASP A 64 15.77 21.50 -8.00
C ASP A 64 16.68 20.67 -7.07
N GLU A 65 16.10 19.98 -6.08
CA GLU A 65 16.86 19.18 -5.12
C GLU A 65 16.85 17.68 -5.50
N PRO A 66 17.97 16.97 -5.30
CA PRO A 66 18.00 15.53 -5.49
C PRO A 66 17.06 14.85 -4.50
N ILE A 67 16.48 13.71 -4.91
CA ILE A 67 15.64 12.89 -4.03
C ILE A 67 16.51 12.34 -2.89
N PRO A 68 16.19 12.59 -1.61
CA PRO A 68 16.91 12.02 -0.48
C PRO A 68 16.91 10.50 -0.53
N LEU A 69 18.04 9.88 -0.17
CA LEU A 69 18.21 8.43 -0.20
C LEU A 69 17.11 7.69 0.60
N ILE A 70 16.68 8.25 1.72
CA ILE A 70 15.60 7.67 2.53
C ILE A 70 14.26 7.64 1.78
N LEU A 71 13.94 8.67 0.99
CA LEU A 71 12.73 8.70 0.16
C LEU A 71 12.83 7.71 -0.99
N ALA A 72 14.03 7.48 -1.53
CA ALA A 72 14.26 6.46 -2.54
C ALA A 72 13.99 5.04 -2.00
N HIS A 73 14.43 4.72 -0.76
CA HIS A 73 14.07 3.44 -0.11
C HIS A 73 12.57 3.34 0.19
N ILE A 74 11.93 4.43 0.63
CA ILE A 74 10.47 4.46 0.84
C ILE A 74 9.75 4.17 -0.48
N GLU A 75 10.15 4.81 -1.58
CA GLU A 75 9.61 4.56 -2.92
C GLU A 75 9.82 3.12 -3.39
N ASP A 76 11.03 2.60 -3.22
CA ASP A 76 11.38 1.24 -3.63
C ASP A 76 10.53 0.18 -2.90
N ARG A 77 10.17 0.43 -1.63
CA ARG A 77 9.22 -0.40 -0.89
C ARG A 77 7.77 -0.15 -1.30
N ASP A 78 7.35 1.11 -1.40
CA ASP A 78 5.97 1.50 -1.68
C ASP A 78 5.50 0.96 -3.05
N LEU A 79 6.35 1.08 -4.06
CA LEU A 79 6.13 0.49 -5.38
C LEU A 79 6.39 -1.03 -5.44
N TRP A 80 6.73 -1.65 -4.30
CA TRP A 80 7.03 -3.07 -4.15
C TRP A 80 8.13 -3.58 -5.11
N ASN A 81 9.14 -2.74 -5.38
CA ASN A 81 10.22 -3.03 -6.32
C ASN A 81 11.37 -3.80 -5.66
N PHE A 82 11.78 -3.39 -4.45
CA PHE A 82 12.92 -3.96 -3.71
C PHE A 82 14.19 -4.12 -4.58
N LYS A 83 14.49 -3.11 -5.40
CA LYS A 83 15.67 -3.10 -6.28
C LYS A 83 16.90 -2.50 -5.62
N MET A 84 16.71 -1.64 -4.62
CA MET A 84 17.82 -1.06 -3.88
C MET A 84 18.24 -2.01 -2.77
N ASP A 85 19.54 -2.10 -2.54
CA ASP A 85 20.10 -2.87 -1.43
C ASP A 85 19.49 -2.39 -0.11
N ASP A 86 19.24 -3.33 0.80
CA ASP A 86 18.79 -3.07 2.16
C ASP A 86 17.46 -2.31 2.33
N THR A 87 16.70 -2.03 1.26
CA THR A 87 15.39 -1.34 1.35
C THR A 87 14.49 -1.96 2.42
N ARG A 88 14.45 -3.29 2.50
CA ARG A 88 13.66 -3.99 3.52
C ARG A 88 14.14 -3.67 4.94
N ALA A 89 15.45 -3.66 5.17
CA ALA A 89 16.01 -3.39 6.49
C ALA A 89 15.80 -1.91 6.86
N VAL A 90 16.17 -1.00 5.97
CA VAL A 90 16.02 0.45 6.16
C VAL A 90 14.59 0.82 6.50
N THR A 91 13.62 0.34 5.72
CA THR A 91 12.20 0.65 5.94
C THR A 91 11.60 -0.06 7.15
N ALA A 92 12.04 -1.29 7.47
CA ALA A 92 11.62 -1.98 8.68
C ALA A 92 12.05 -1.21 9.94
N ALA A 93 13.30 -0.75 9.98
CA ALA A 93 13.79 0.08 11.07
C ALA A 93 13.07 1.43 11.10
N LEU A 94 13.03 2.17 9.99
CA LEU A 94 12.41 3.50 9.92
C LEU A 94 10.97 3.48 10.44
N PHE A 95 10.15 2.54 9.98
CA PHE A 95 8.75 2.44 10.40
C PHE A 95 8.53 1.84 11.79
N SER A 96 9.59 1.33 12.44
CA SER A 96 9.52 0.88 13.83
C SER A 96 9.62 2.02 14.83
N TYR A 97 10.17 3.17 14.42
CA TYR A 97 10.26 4.35 15.28
C TYR A 97 8.87 4.95 15.53
N PRO A 98 8.46 5.11 16.80
CA PRO A 98 7.19 5.72 17.13
C PRO A 98 7.10 7.15 16.60
N ASP A 99 6.01 7.44 15.89
CA ASP A 99 5.67 8.79 15.44
C ASP A 99 6.74 9.48 14.57
N VAL A 100 7.61 8.71 13.92
CA VAL A 100 8.77 9.22 13.16
C VAL A 100 8.41 10.26 12.11
N PHE A 101 7.20 10.23 11.54
CA PHE A 101 6.77 11.19 10.52
C PHE A 101 6.10 12.46 11.09
N ASN A 102 5.68 12.46 12.35
CA ASN A 102 5.14 13.67 13.00
C ASN A 102 6.12 14.30 14.00
N ASN A 103 7.13 13.54 14.44
CA ASN A 103 8.18 14.01 15.31
C ASN A 103 9.45 14.36 14.51
N LEU A 104 9.64 15.64 14.23
CA LEU A 104 10.78 16.14 13.46
C LEU A 104 12.14 15.85 14.11
N GLU A 105 12.23 15.78 15.43
CA GLU A 105 13.48 15.45 16.12
C GLU A 105 13.85 13.99 15.85
N VAL A 106 12.91 13.06 16.03
CA VAL A 106 13.12 11.64 15.72
C VAL A 106 13.42 11.47 14.23
N PHE A 107 12.65 12.13 13.35
CA PHE A 107 12.88 12.11 11.91
C PHE A 107 14.32 12.53 11.57
N ASN A 108 14.74 13.72 12.00
CA ASN A 108 16.06 14.27 11.68
C ASN A 108 17.21 13.42 12.27
N ASN A 109 17.02 12.79 13.42
CA ASN A 109 18.03 11.92 14.02
C ASN A 109 18.22 10.60 13.27
N VAL A 110 17.17 10.10 12.60
CA VAL A 110 17.15 8.75 12.02
C VAL A 110 17.41 8.76 10.51
N ILE A 111 16.89 9.73 9.77
CA ILE A 111 16.89 9.72 8.30
C ILE A 111 18.27 9.83 7.64
N TYR A 112 19.26 10.39 8.36
CA TYR A 112 20.62 10.57 7.85
C TYR A 112 21.58 9.44 8.24
N ASN A 113 21.13 8.47 9.06
CA ASN A 113 21.97 7.38 9.55
C ASN A 113 21.55 6.02 8.98
N THR A 114 21.66 5.89 7.65
CA THR A 114 21.26 4.66 6.93
C THR A 114 21.95 3.41 7.46
N HIS A 115 23.23 3.49 7.85
CA HIS A 115 23.95 2.34 8.43
C HIS A 115 23.36 1.84 9.75
N ALA A 116 22.89 2.75 10.63
CA ALA A 116 22.19 2.35 11.84
C ALA A 116 20.85 1.66 11.50
N LEU A 117 20.08 2.27 10.59
CA LEU A 117 18.81 1.72 10.12
C LEU A 117 18.95 0.31 9.54
N ILE A 118 20.00 0.04 8.77
CA ILE A 118 20.24 -1.30 8.21
C ILE A 118 20.42 -2.32 9.34
N ARG A 119 21.31 -2.07 10.30
CA ARG A 119 21.60 -3.03 11.39
C ARG A 119 20.39 -3.29 12.28
N GLU A 120 19.63 -2.25 12.62
CA GLU A 120 18.38 -2.38 13.36
C GLU A 120 17.34 -3.17 12.55
N GLY A 121 17.23 -2.82 11.27
CA GLY A 121 16.32 -3.43 10.31
C GLY A 121 16.54 -4.92 10.13
N GLU A 122 17.79 -5.37 10.02
CA GLU A 122 18.14 -6.80 9.93
C GLU A 122 17.64 -7.58 11.14
N THR A 123 17.74 -7.00 12.34
CA THR A 123 17.24 -7.63 13.57
C THR A 123 15.72 -7.73 13.57
N LEU A 124 15.03 -6.66 13.18
CA LEU A 124 13.58 -6.66 13.04
C LEU A 124 13.11 -7.66 11.98
N LEU A 125 13.81 -7.73 10.85
CA LEU A 125 13.49 -8.64 9.75
C LEU A 125 13.65 -10.11 10.13
N ARG A 126 14.65 -10.48 10.95
CA ARG A 126 14.74 -11.87 11.44
C ARG A 126 13.49 -12.28 12.22
N GLN A 127 13.02 -11.42 13.13
CA GLN A 127 11.79 -11.69 13.89
C GLN A 127 10.57 -11.68 12.96
N TYR A 128 10.46 -10.67 12.09
CA TYR A 128 9.36 -10.53 11.15
C TYR A 128 9.22 -11.76 10.25
N ASN A 129 10.31 -12.24 9.66
CA ASN A 129 10.31 -13.43 8.81
C ASN A 129 9.96 -14.71 9.58
N THR A 130 10.40 -14.81 10.84
CA THR A 130 10.01 -15.92 11.73
C THR A 130 8.51 -15.91 12.00
N ASP A 131 7.94 -14.73 12.25
CA ASP A 131 6.49 -14.57 12.48
C ASP A 131 5.69 -14.88 11.21
N LEU A 132 6.13 -14.41 10.04
CA LEU A 132 5.50 -14.73 8.75
C LEU A 132 5.42 -16.25 8.53
N ALA A 133 6.53 -16.97 8.74
CA ALA A 133 6.58 -18.42 8.56
C ALA A 133 5.60 -19.14 9.49
N ARG A 134 5.60 -18.78 10.78
CA ARG A 134 4.71 -19.38 11.80
C ARG A 134 3.24 -19.10 11.51
N ILE A 135 2.89 -17.86 11.14
CA ILE A 135 1.50 -17.49 10.80
C ILE A 135 1.05 -18.30 9.58
N LEU A 136 1.88 -18.36 8.55
CA LEU A 136 1.55 -19.07 7.33
C LEU A 136 1.38 -20.57 7.59
N GLU A 137 2.24 -21.19 8.41
CA GLU A 137 2.16 -22.61 8.73
C GLU A 137 0.80 -23.04 9.31
N VAL A 138 0.19 -22.21 10.18
CA VAL A 138 -0.99 -22.62 10.95
C VAL A 138 -2.30 -21.95 10.55
N ASN A 139 -2.28 -20.82 9.85
CA ASN A 139 -3.47 -20.00 9.59
C ASN A 139 -3.96 -20.00 8.12
N GLN A 140 -3.60 -21.01 7.33
CA GLN A 140 -4.02 -21.12 5.93
C GLN A 140 -5.30 -21.95 5.75
N ARG A 141 -6.11 -21.59 4.74
CA ARG A 141 -7.27 -22.36 4.27
C ARG A 141 -7.59 -22.05 2.82
N SER A 142 -8.29 -22.94 2.13
CA SER A 142 -8.83 -22.66 0.80
C SER A 142 -10.15 -21.87 0.89
N MET A 143 -10.34 -20.90 0.00
CA MET A 143 -11.61 -20.19 -0.18
C MET A 143 -11.85 -19.92 -1.66
N THR A 144 -13.12 -19.91 -2.08
CA THR A 144 -13.49 -19.44 -3.42
C THR A 144 -13.72 -17.93 -3.38
N ILE A 145 -12.85 -17.14 -4.01
CA ILE A 145 -12.95 -15.67 -4.08
C ILE A 145 -13.03 -15.27 -5.55
N GLY A 146 -14.15 -14.64 -5.93
CA GLY A 146 -14.36 -14.18 -7.30
C GLY A 146 -14.34 -15.32 -8.34
N GLY A 147 -14.82 -16.50 -7.94
CA GLY A 147 -14.84 -17.70 -8.79
C GLY A 147 -13.53 -18.49 -8.84
N HIS A 148 -12.51 -18.09 -8.07
CA HIS A 148 -11.22 -18.78 -8.02
C HIS A 148 -10.99 -19.42 -6.66
N ASP A 149 -10.59 -20.69 -6.65
CA ASP A 149 -10.11 -21.37 -5.45
C ASP A 149 -8.69 -20.90 -5.13
N VAL A 150 -8.56 -20.23 -3.99
CA VAL A 150 -7.31 -19.60 -3.56
C VAL A 150 -6.97 -19.97 -2.13
N THR A 151 -5.67 -20.08 -1.87
CA THR A 151 -5.16 -20.16 -0.50
C THR A 151 -5.29 -18.80 0.16
N VAL A 152 -5.84 -18.79 1.36
CA VAL A 152 -6.09 -17.60 2.15
C VAL A 152 -5.51 -17.77 3.54
N CYS A 153 -4.82 -16.76 4.06
CA CYS A 153 -4.29 -16.76 5.41
C CYS A 153 -4.98 -15.75 6.32
N ASN A 154 -5.41 -16.17 7.51
CA ASN A 154 -5.81 -15.23 8.55
C ASN A 154 -4.57 -14.59 9.16
N ALA A 155 -4.39 -13.28 8.96
CA ALA A 155 -3.18 -12.58 9.36
C ALA A 155 -3.47 -11.15 9.82
N PRO A 156 -2.78 -10.66 10.87
CA PRO A 156 -2.80 -9.25 11.21
C PRO A 156 -2.45 -8.35 10.01
N PRO A 157 -3.06 -7.16 9.88
CA PRO A 157 -2.87 -6.27 8.72
C PRO A 157 -1.40 -5.99 8.38
N LYS A 158 -0.55 -5.88 9.41
CA LYS A 158 0.88 -5.59 9.26
C LYS A 158 1.63 -6.64 8.42
N PHE A 159 1.13 -7.88 8.34
CA PHE A 159 1.74 -8.98 7.59
C PHE A 159 1.05 -9.26 6.25
N SER A 160 -0.06 -8.57 5.96
CA SER A 160 -0.97 -8.91 4.85
C SER A 160 -0.28 -8.91 3.48
N SER A 161 0.60 -7.94 3.23
CA SER A 161 1.32 -7.84 1.96
C SER A 161 2.32 -8.97 1.76
N ASP A 162 3.19 -9.23 2.73
CA ASP A 162 4.23 -10.25 2.59
C ASP A 162 3.62 -11.66 2.60
N ILE A 163 2.68 -11.96 3.50
CA ILE A 163 1.98 -13.26 3.50
C ILE A 163 1.20 -13.45 2.20
N GLY A 164 0.44 -12.44 1.77
CA GLY A 164 -0.29 -12.51 0.50
C GLY A 164 0.64 -12.76 -0.69
N ASN A 165 1.80 -12.10 -0.73
CA ASN A 165 2.80 -12.29 -1.77
C ASN A 165 3.48 -13.67 -1.70
N MET A 166 3.78 -14.17 -0.50
CA MET A 166 4.32 -15.52 -0.29
C MET A 166 3.34 -16.58 -0.82
N ILE A 167 2.06 -16.45 -0.49
CA ILE A 167 1.01 -17.32 -1.01
C ILE A 167 0.88 -17.18 -2.53
N ALA A 168 0.88 -15.96 -3.07
CA ALA A 168 0.78 -15.75 -4.52
C ALA A 168 1.96 -16.35 -5.30
N THR A 169 3.12 -16.46 -4.66
CA THR A 169 4.34 -17.02 -5.26
C THR A 169 4.30 -18.55 -5.27
N THR A 170 3.72 -19.18 -4.26
CA THR A 170 3.65 -20.65 -4.13
C THR A 170 2.32 -21.24 -4.60
N GLY A 171 1.27 -20.42 -4.65
CA GLY A 171 -0.11 -20.82 -4.85
C GLY A 171 -0.74 -20.15 -6.07
N GLY A 172 -1.14 -20.98 -7.03
CA GLY A 172 -2.12 -20.70 -8.08
C GLY A 172 -2.19 -19.27 -8.63
N VAL A 173 -3.41 -18.71 -8.63
CA VAL A 173 -3.80 -17.51 -9.38
C VAL A 173 -3.43 -16.21 -8.66
N PHE A 174 -3.69 -16.15 -7.36
CA PHE A 174 -3.31 -15.05 -6.46
C PHE A 174 -3.32 -15.53 -5.01
N GLY A 175 -2.65 -14.79 -4.12
CA GLY A 175 -2.68 -15.02 -2.68
C GLY A 175 -3.59 -14.03 -1.97
N ALA A 176 -4.26 -14.47 -0.91
CA ALA A 176 -5.13 -13.63 -0.12
C ALA A 176 -4.81 -13.73 1.38
N THR A 177 -5.03 -12.62 2.08
CA THR A 177 -5.08 -12.59 3.53
C THR A 177 -6.39 -11.96 3.99
N TYR A 178 -6.83 -12.28 5.20
CA TYR A 178 -7.91 -11.55 5.84
C TYR A 178 -7.64 -11.31 7.32
N HIS A 179 -8.35 -10.33 7.87
CA HIS A 179 -8.55 -10.17 9.31
C HIS A 179 -9.99 -9.72 9.57
N ASP A 180 -10.46 -9.97 10.79
CA ASP A 180 -11.81 -9.59 11.20
C ASP A 180 -11.79 -8.32 12.08
N THR A 181 -12.74 -7.45 11.82
CA THR A 181 -13.13 -6.34 12.70
C THR A 181 -14.49 -6.66 13.32
N LYS A 182 -14.98 -5.78 14.20
CA LYS A 182 -16.33 -5.93 14.78
C LYS A 182 -17.44 -6.03 13.72
N LYS A 183 -17.29 -5.36 12.57
CA LYS A 183 -18.34 -5.23 11.55
C LYS A 183 -18.03 -5.96 10.25
N HIS A 184 -16.77 -6.08 9.89
CA HIS A 184 -16.35 -6.56 8.57
C HIS A 184 -15.23 -7.58 8.66
N ARG A 185 -15.17 -8.48 7.67
CA ARG A 185 -13.93 -9.17 7.27
C ARG A 185 -13.26 -8.37 6.18
N ILE A 186 -12.00 -8.02 6.36
CA ILE A 186 -11.21 -7.24 5.40
C ILE A 186 -10.23 -8.19 4.71
N PHE A 187 -10.30 -8.23 3.39
CA PHE A 187 -9.43 -9.01 2.52
C PHE A 187 -8.36 -8.15 1.88
N SER A 188 -7.16 -8.71 1.77
CA SER A 188 -6.03 -8.13 1.05
C SER A 188 -5.51 -9.17 0.07
N LEU A 189 -5.55 -8.84 -1.22
CA LEU A 189 -5.20 -9.71 -2.34
C LEU A 189 -3.84 -9.30 -2.92
N ARG A 190 -3.01 -10.28 -3.25
CA ARG A 190 -1.71 -10.07 -3.90
C ARG A 190 -1.56 -11.02 -5.07
N SER A 191 -1.02 -10.54 -6.17
CA SER A 191 -0.54 -11.38 -7.27
C SER A 191 0.91 -11.07 -7.58
N ILE A 192 1.62 -12.03 -8.18
CA ILE A 192 2.98 -11.82 -8.63
C ILE A 192 3.01 -10.80 -9.78
N LYS A 193 4.15 -10.16 -10.00
CA LYS A 193 4.31 -9.18 -11.08
C LYS A 193 3.99 -9.82 -12.43
N GLY A 194 3.09 -9.19 -13.19
CA GLY A 194 2.60 -9.72 -14.48
C GLY A 194 1.60 -10.86 -14.34
N GLY A 195 1.19 -11.20 -13.12
CA GLY A 195 0.20 -12.23 -12.82
C GLY A 195 -1.24 -11.73 -12.94
N PHE A 196 -2.14 -12.42 -12.23
CA PHE A 196 -3.58 -12.19 -12.29
C PHE A 196 -3.98 -10.78 -11.82
N ASN A 197 -5.00 -10.19 -12.44
CA ASN A 197 -5.50 -8.87 -12.08
C ASN A 197 -6.43 -8.94 -10.86
N VAL A 198 -5.90 -8.71 -9.66
CA VAL A 198 -6.69 -8.74 -8.41
C VAL A 198 -7.55 -7.49 -8.19
N GLU A 199 -7.28 -6.40 -8.93
CA GLU A 199 -8.09 -5.18 -8.89
C GLU A 199 -9.54 -5.46 -9.30
N ALA A 200 -9.74 -6.21 -10.38
CA ALA A 200 -11.06 -6.56 -10.89
C ALA A 200 -11.85 -7.42 -9.88
N ILE A 201 -11.18 -8.34 -9.18
CA ILE A 201 -11.79 -9.13 -8.12
C ILE A 201 -12.24 -8.23 -6.98
N ALA A 202 -11.35 -7.38 -6.47
CA ALA A 202 -11.69 -6.46 -5.39
C ALA A 202 -12.84 -5.52 -5.77
N ALA A 203 -12.84 -4.97 -6.98
CA ALA A 203 -13.90 -4.10 -7.49
C ALA A 203 -15.26 -4.79 -7.52
N SER A 204 -15.33 -6.10 -7.83
CA SER A 204 -16.59 -6.86 -7.80
C SER A 204 -17.22 -6.96 -6.40
N TYR A 205 -16.43 -6.74 -5.34
CA TYR A 205 -16.89 -6.66 -3.94
C TYR A 205 -16.96 -5.21 -3.41
N GLY A 206 -16.90 -4.21 -4.29
CA GLY A 206 -16.89 -2.79 -3.91
C GLY A 206 -15.58 -2.28 -3.33
N GLY A 207 -14.49 -3.06 -3.46
CA GLY A 207 -13.13 -2.67 -3.11
C GLY A 207 -12.37 -2.04 -4.29
N GLY A 208 -11.04 -2.05 -4.20
CA GLY A 208 -10.17 -1.50 -5.24
C GLY A 208 -8.67 -1.64 -4.92
N GLY A 209 -7.83 -1.09 -5.79
CA GLY A 209 -6.37 -1.08 -5.62
C GLY A 209 -5.64 -1.11 -6.97
N HIS A 210 -4.47 -1.75 -6.98
CA HIS A 210 -3.67 -1.98 -8.18
C HIS A 210 -3.84 -3.40 -8.69
N LYS A 211 -3.46 -3.62 -9.96
CA LYS A 211 -3.53 -4.94 -10.62
C LYS A 211 -2.90 -6.08 -9.81
N ALA A 212 -1.81 -5.80 -9.08
CA ALA A 212 -1.08 -6.79 -8.28
C ALA A 212 -1.37 -6.73 -6.77
N ALA A 213 -2.09 -5.71 -6.30
CA ALA A 213 -2.37 -5.52 -4.88
C ALA A 213 -3.68 -4.75 -4.72
N ALA A 214 -4.72 -5.43 -4.25
CA ALA A 214 -6.04 -4.85 -4.07
C ALA A 214 -6.69 -5.35 -2.77
N GLY A 215 -7.70 -4.66 -2.29
CA GLY A 215 -8.40 -5.05 -1.07
C GLY A 215 -9.89 -4.74 -1.15
N PHE A 216 -10.67 -5.51 -0.39
CA PHE A 216 -12.11 -5.31 -0.24
C PHE A 216 -12.54 -5.73 1.16
N SER A 217 -13.72 -5.28 1.59
CA SER A 217 -14.32 -5.66 2.86
C SER A 217 -15.72 -6.19 2.65
N VAL A 218 -16.12 -7.17 3.46
CA VAL A 218 -17.47 -7.71 3.48
C VAL A 218 -18.01 -7.71 4.90
N ASP A 219 -19.33 -7.58 5.08
CA ASP A 219 -19.97 -7.69 6.38
C ASP A 219 -19.77 -9.09 7.00
N ARG A 220 -19.88 -9.20 8.33
CA ARG A 220 -19.64 -10.47 9.05
C ARG A 220 -20.66 -11.58 8.74
N ASP A 221 -21.82 -11.24 8.17
CA ASP A 221 -22.84 -12.18 7.71
C ASP A 221 -22.67 -12.62 6.24
N HIS A 222 -21.78 -11.95 5.50
CA HIS A 222 -21.43 -12.29 4.12
C HIS A 222 -20.83 -13.70 4.04
N VAL A 223 -21.06 -14.41 2.93
CA VAL A 223 -20.59 -15.80 2.75
C VAL A 223 -19.08 -15.95 2.95
N LEU A 224 -18.27 -14.99 2.49
CA LEU A 224 -16.81 -14.99 2.68
C LEU A 224 -16.37 -14.71 4.14
N ALA A 225 -17.24 -14.18 4.98
CA ALA A 225 -16.98 -13.95 6.40
C ALA A 225 -17.38 -15.13 7.29
N LYS A 226 -18.13 -16.10 6.75
CA LYS A 226 -18.50 -17.34 7.44
C LYS A 226 -17.25 -18.22 7.62
N CYS A 227 -17.25 -19.00 8.72
CA CYS A 227 -16.15 -19.88 9.08
C CYS A 227 -16.03 -21.02 8.07
#